data_AF-A0A5C7QIX5-F1
#
_entry.id   AF-A0A5C7QIX5-F1
#
_cell.length_a   1.000
_cell.length_b   1.000
_cell.length_c   1.000
_cell.angle_alpha   90.00
_cell.angle_beta   90.00
_cell.angle_gamma   90.00
#
_symmetry.space_group_name_H-M   'P 1'
#
loop_
_entity.id
_entity.type
_entity.pdbx_description
1 polymer ?
#
loop_
_entity_poly.entity_id
_entity_poly.type
_entity_poly.pdbx_seq_one_letter_code
_entity_poly.pdbx_strand_id
1 'polypeptide(L)'
;RVTHGFAEAGILVHAYLMYGFPTQTVQDTVDALEYVRQLFEAGCIQSGFFHRFVCTVHSPVGLSPQDYGVTLHALPEGNFAKNDVGFVDPTGVDHDVLGVALKKAIYNFMHGVGLEQDVRRWFDVPVPKPRVARHFVERALSGAGAAPSSTRR
;
A
#
# COMPACT_ATOMS: atom_id res chain seq x y z
N ARG A 1 13.44 -7.74 1.60
CA ARG A 1 14.55 -8.43 2.30
C ARG A 1 14.06 -9.13 3.56
N VAL A 2 13.55 -8.42 4.58
CA VAL A 2 13.01 -9.04 5.80
C VAL A 2 11.89 -10.04 5.49
N THR A 3 10.87 -9.60 4.75
CA THR A 3 9.71 -10.44 4.38
C THR A 3 10.10 -11.64 3.51
N HIS A 4 11.02 -11.44 2.56
CA HIS A 4 11.61 -12.52 1.77
C HIS A 4 12.36 -13.53 2.65
N GLY A 5 13.14 -13.09 3.63
CA GLY A 5 13.82 -13.98 4.57
C GLY A 5 12.85 -14.83 5.41
N PHE A 6 11.71 -14.25 5.83
CA PHE A 6 10.64 -15.02 6.47
C PHE A 6 10.04 -16.06 5.52
N ALA A 7 9.75 -15.67 4.27
CA ALA A 7 9.20 -16.57 3.27
C ALA A 7 10.15 -17.75 2.95
N GLU A 8 11.45 -17.50 2.78
CA GLU A 8 12.47 -18.53 2.55
C GLU A 8 12.61 -19.50 3.75
N ALA A 9 12.33 -19.01 4.96
CA ALA A 9 12.29 -19.83 6.17
C ALA A 9 10.96 -20.60 6.33
N GLY A 10 10.05 -20.55 5.35
CA GLY A 10 8.73 -21.19 5.39
C GLY A 10 7.70 -20.46 6.25
N ILE A 11 7.95 -19.20 6.64
CA ILE A 11 7.04 -18.37 7.43
C ILE A 11 6.22 -17.51 6.48
N LEU A 12 4.89 -17.67 6.53
CA LEU A 12 3.97 -16.88 5.72
C LEU A 12 3.88 -15.43 6.23
N VAL A 13 3.92 -14.48 5.30
CA VAL A 13 3.86 -13.04 5.54
C VAL A 13 2.53 -12.49 5.00
N HIS A 14 1.80 -11.83 5.89
CA HIS A 14 0.59 -11.07 5.55
C HIS A 14 0.88 -9.56 5.57
N ALA A 15 0.48 -8.84 4.52
CA ALA A 15 0.68 -7.40 4.41
C ALA A 15 -0.59 -6.62 4.77
N TYR A 16 -0.51 -5.80 5.81
CA TYR A 16 -1.52 -4.78 6.14
C TYR A 16 -1.15 -3.47 5.42
N LEU A 17 -1.94 -3.10 4.41
CA LEU A 17 -1.62 -2.00 3.48
C LEU A 17 -2.63 -0.86 3.63
N MET A 18 -2.17 0.39 3.68
CA MET A 18 -3.03 1.57 3.82
C MET A 18 -3.16 2.36 2.53
N TYR A 19 -4.34 2.93 2.28
CA TYR A 19 -4.56 3.92 1.22
C TYR A 19 -5.51 5.05 1.62
N GLY A 20 -5.38 6.14 0.88
CA GLY A 20 -5.97 7.47 1.00
C GLY A 20 -5.65 8.20 2.30
N PHE A 21 -4.39 8.05 2.72
CA PHE A 21 -3.78 8.95 3.68
C PHE A 21 -3.84 10.40 3.17
N PRO A 22 -3.92 11.42 4.05
CA PRO A 22 -3.88 12.83 3.65
C PRO A 22 -2.82 13.12 2.59
N THR A 23 -3.21 13.86 1.56
CA THR A 23 -2.41 14.27 0.39
C THR A 23 -1.97 13.15 -0.54
N GLN A 24 -2.43 11.90 -0.32
CA GLN A 24 -2.07 10.80 -1.22
C GLN A 24 -2.61 11.04 -2.63
N THR A 25 -1.72 11.01 -3.62
CA THR A 25 -2.10 11.19 -5.02
C THR A 25 -2.53 9.86 -5.68
N VAL A 26 -3.16 9.96 -6.85
CA VAL A 26 -3.41 8.79 -7.72
C VAL A 26 -2.09 8.10 -8.07
N GLN A 27 -1.02 8.87 -8.34
CA GLN A 27 0.29 8.32 -8.67
C GLN A 27 0.86 7.49 -7.52
N ASP A 28 0.77 7.96 -6.28
CA ASP A 28 1.26 7.22 -5.11
C ASP A 28 0.51 5.89 -4.94
N THR A 29 -0.79 5.89 -5.24
CA THR A 29 -1.62 4.68 -5.20
C THR A 29 -1.21 3.67 -6.28
N VAL A 30 -0.97 4.14 -7.51
CA VAL A 30 -0.50 3.29 -8.62
C VAL A 30 0.89 2.73 -8.32
N ASP A 31 1.81 3.56 -7.82
CA ASP A 31 3.17 3.15 -7.47
C ASP A 31 3.16 2.13 -6.32
N ALA A 32 2.30 2.34 -5.31
CA ALA A 32 2.13 1.39 -4.21
C ALA A 32 1.61 0.04 -4.71
N LEU A 33 0.63 0.03 -5.63
CA LEU A 33 0.13 -1.21 -6.20
C LEU A 33 1.20 -1.95 -7.01
N GLU A 34 2.06 -1.23 -7.74
CA GLU A 34 3.19 -1.82 -8.46
C GLU A 34 4.23 -2.44 -7.50
N TYR A 35 4.54 -1.79 -6.38
CA TYR A 35 5.36 -2.42 -5.34
C TYR A 35 4.72 -3.70 -4.80
N VAL A 36 3.43 -3.67 -4.51
CA VAL A 36 2.69 -4.84 -3.99
C VAL A 36 2.71 -5.99 -5.02
N ARG A 37 2.48 -5.69 -6.31
CA ARG A 37 2.59 -6.68 -7.40
C ARG A 37 3.97 -7.34 -7.40
N GLN A 38 5.05 -6.54 -7.37
CA GLN A 38 6.42 -7.05 -7.35
C GLN A 38 6.75 -7.85 -6.08
N LEU A 39 6.17 -7.48 -4.93
CA LEU A 39 6.34 -8.24 -3.68
C LEU A 39 5.67 -9.62 -3.75
N PHE A 40 4.48 -9.72 -4.36
CA PHE A 40 3.86 -11.02 -4.63
C PHE A 40 4.66 -11.83 -5.66
N GLU A 41 5.08 -11.21 -6.76
CA GLU A 41 5.90 -11.84 -7.81
C GLU A 41 7.21 -12.41 -7.25
N ALA A 42 7.87 -11.68 -6.35
CA ALA A 42 9.11 -12.10 -5.69
C ALA A 42 8.89 -13.03 -4.47
N GLY A 43 7.66 -13.50 -4.22
CA GLY A 43 7.33 -14.38 -3.09
C GLY A 43 7.59 -13.75 -1.71
N CYS A 44 7.67 -12.42 -1.63
CA CYS A 44 7.95 -11.71 -0.39
C CYS A 44 6.74 -11.69 0.56
N ILE A 45 5.53 -11.78 0.02
CA ILE A 45 4.27 -11.79 0.78
C ILE A 45 3.33 -12.82 0.17
N GLN A 46 2.53 -13.48 1.02
CA GLN A 46 1.61 -14.55 0.61
C GLN A 46 0.16 -14.11 0.68
N SER A 47 -0.13 -13.06 1.45
CA SER A 47 -1.45 -12.47 1.52
C SER A 47 -1.35 -11.00 1.88
N GLY A 48 -2.43 -10.24 1.66
CA GLY A 48 -2.51 -8.87 2.11
C GLY A 48 -3.90 -8.28 1.94
N PHE A 49 -4.12 -7.14 2.58
CA PHE A 49 -5.38 -6.42 2.52
C PHE A 49 -5.14 -4.92 2.58
N PHE A 50 -5.87 -4.17 1.76
CA PHE A 50 -5.87 -2.71 1.77
C PHE A 50 -6.99 -2.18 2.66
N HIS A 51 -6.68 -1.42 3.71
CA HIS A 51 -7.70 -0.61 4.41
C HIS A 51 -7.62 0.86 4.00
N ARG A 52 -8.81 1.46 3.93
CA ARG A 52 -8.97 2.90 3.80
C ARG A 52 -8.51 3.55 5.11
N PHE A 53 -7.65 4.55 4.99
CA PHE A 53 -7.28 5.41 6.12
C PHE A 53 -8.53 6.09 6.69
N VAL A 54 -8.65 6.06 8.01
CA VAL A 54 -9.67 6.79 8.78
C VAL A 54 -8.93 7.71 9.74
N CYS A 55 -9.22 9.00 9.68
CA CYS A 55 -8.65 9.96 10.62
C CYS A 55 -9.38 9.84 11.96
N THR A 56 -8.61 9.82 13.05
CA THR A 56 -9.17 9.79 14.40
C THR A 56 -8.79 11.05 15.17
N VAL A 57 -9.64 11.49 16.10
CA VAL A 57 -9.44 12.71 16.90
C VAL A 57 -8.19 12.69 17.79
N HIS A 58 -7.65 11.50 18.05
CA HIS A 58 -6.44 11.30 18.85
C HIS A 58 -5.19 11.03 18.00
N SER A 59 -5.35 10.84 16.68
CA SER A 59 -4.21 10.65 15.79
C SER A 59 -3.46 11.97 15.59
N PRO A 60 -2.17 11.93 15.19
CA PRO A 60 -1.45 13.12 14.78
C PRO A 60 -2.18 13.96 13.72
N VAL A 61 -2.86 13.30 12.77
CA VAL A 61 -3.69 13.97 11.75
C VAL A 61 -4.89 14.69 12.38
N GLY A 62 -5.55 14.08 13.37
CA GLY A 62 -6.67 14.70 14.08
C GLY A 62 -6.28 15.82 15.02
N LEU A 63 -5.07 15.77 15.60
CA LEU A 63 -4.56 16.79 16.52
C LEU A 63 -3.97 18.00 15.78
N SER A 64 -3.31 17.77 14.64
CA SER A 64 -2.62 18.80 13.85
C SER A 64 -2.90 18.66 12.34
N PRO A 65 -4.16 18.80 11.87
CA PRO A 65 -4.54 18.53 10.49
C PRO A 65 -3.82 19.41 9.45
N GLN A 66 -3.44 20.63 9.83
CA GLN A 66 -2.70 21.56 8.98
C GLN A 66 -1.30 21.04 8.59
N ASP A 67 -0.65 20.25 9.44
CA ASP A 67 0.67 19.66 9.17
C ASP A 67 0.59 18.59 8.08
N TYR A 68 -0.62 18.08 7.84
CA TYR A 68 -0.95 17.09 6.82
C TYR A 68 -1.74 17.70 5.65
N GLY A 69 -1.91 19.03 5.59
CA GLY A 69 -2.55 19.72 4.47
C GLY A 69 -4.06 19.49 4.34
N VAL A 70 -4.74 19.08 5.41
CA VAL A 70 -6.18 18.79 5.41
C VAL A 70 -6.94 19.69 6.38
N THR A 71 -8.25 19.78 6.23
CA THR A 71 -9.13 20.44 7.22
C THR A 71 -10.13 19.45 7.78
N LEU A 72 -10.38 19.49 9.09
CA LEU A 72 -11.31 18.55 9.73
C LEU A 72 -12.74 19.04 9.61
N HIS A 73 -13.67 18.10 9.44
CA HIS A 73 -15.08 18.36 9.63
C HIS A 73 -15.40 18.56 11.12
N ALA A 74 -16.46 19.32 11.38
CA ALA A 74 -16.99 19.42 12.74
C ALA A 74 -17.43 18.03 13.23
N LEU A 75 -17.11 17.72 14.49
CA LEU A 75 -17.58 16.51 15.12
C LEU A 75 -19.10 16.57 15.33
N PRO A 76 -19.82 15.43 15.27
CA PRO A 76 -21.25 15.39 15.56
C PRO A 76 -21.54 15.89 16.99
N GLU A 77 -22.78 16.30 17.24
CA GLU A 77 -23.21 16.69 18.60
C GLU A 77 -23.23 15.49 19.56
N GLY A 78 -23.07 15.73 20.87
CA GLY A 78 -23.06 14.70 21.91
C GLY A 78 -21.67 14.41 22.51
N ASN A 79 -21.57 13.42 23.40
CA ASN A 79 -20.34 13.12 24.17
C ASN A 79 -19.77 11.71 23.92
N PHE A 80 -20.31 10.94 22.97
CA PHE A 80 -19.94 9.54 22.74
C PHE A 80 -19.63 9.26 21.27
N ALA A 81 -18.82 8.23 20.99
CA ALA A 81 -18.48 7.73 19.66
C ALA A 81 -17.87 8.77 18.69
N LYS A 82 -17.01 9.66 19.19
CA LYS A 82 -16.32 10.70 18.41
C LYS A 82 -14.90 10.34 17.99
N ASN A 83 -14.60 9.04 17.87
CA ASN A 83 -13.23 8.60 17.60
C ASN A 83 -12.80 8.99 16.18
N ASP A 84 -13.68 8.79 15.20
CA ASP A 84 -13.41 9.10 13.81
C ASP A 84 -13.81 10.53 13.50
N VAL A 85 -12.97 11.23 12.74
CA VAL A 85 -13.21 12.59 12.28
C VAL A 85 -13.03 12.64 10.78
N GLY A 86 -14.06 13.11 10.07
CA GLY A 86 -13.95 13.31 8.63
C GLY A 86 -13.02 14.49 8.32
N PHE A 87 -12.43 14.51 7.13
CA PHE A 87 -11.57 15.60 6.70
C PHE A 87 -11.75 15.90 5.21
N VAL A 88 -11.45 17.14 4.84
CA VAL A 88 -11.38 17.60 3.46
C VAL A 88 -9.91 17.60 3.03
N ASP A 89 -9.65 16.92 1.93
CA ASP A 89 -8.34 16.85 1.28
C ASP A 89 -8.35 17.68 -0.02
N PRO A 90 -7.47 18.68 -0.17
CA PRO A 90 -7.45 19.54 -1.34
C PRO A 90 -6.98 18.84 -2.62
N THR A 91 -6.43 17.62 -2.53
CA THR A 91 -6.01 16.86 -3.73
C THR A 91 -7.19 16.43 -4.60
N GLY A 92 -8.40 16.33 -4.03
CA GLY A 92 -9.61 15.93 -4.75
C GLY A 92 -9.59 14.49 -5.28
N VAL A 93 -8.70 13.64 -4.75
CA VAL A 93 -8.60 12.24 -5.19
C VAL A 93 -9.79 11.43 -4.67
N ASP A 94 -10.50 10.78 -5.60
CA ASP A 94 -11.55 9.83 -5.27
C ASP A 94 -10.94 8.47 -4.87
N HIS A 95 -10.67 8.32 -3.58
CA HIS A 95 -10.11 7.09 -3.04
C HIS A 95 -11.12 5.94 -3.02
N ASP A 96 -12.43 6.18 -3.11
CA ASP A 96 -13.42 5.10 -3.13
C ASP A 96 -13.31 4.33 -4.46
N VAL A 97 -13.14 5.06 -5.57
CA VAL A 97 -12.85 4.47 -6.89
C VAL A 97 -11.52 3.72 -6.88
N LEU A 98 -10.46 4.31 -6.31
CA LEU A 98 -9.15 3.64 -6.24
C LEU A 98 -9.19 2.36 -5.38
N GLY A 99 -9.95 2.37 -4.27
CA GLY A 99 -10.09 1.24 -3.37
C GLY A 99 -10.66 -0.01 -4.04
N VAL A 100 -11.60 0.15 -4.97
CA VAL A 100 -12.16 -0.96 -5.76
C VAL A 100 -11.06 -1.65 -6.57
N ALA A 101 -10.22 -0.87 -7.25
CA ALA A 101 -9.11 -1.39 -8.04
C ALA A 101 -8.08 -2.11 -7.16
N LEU A 102 -7.70 -1.52 -6.02
CA LEU A 102 -6.75 -2.10 -5.08
C LEU A 102 -7.23 -3.45 -4.54
N LYS A 103 -8.49 -3.55 -4.13
CA LYS A 103 -9.12 -4.77 -3.63
C LYS A 103 -9.15 -5.86 -4.70
N LYS A 104 -9.50 -5.50 -5.94
CA LYS A 104 -9.54 -6.42 -7.08
C LYS A 104 -8.15 -6.94 -7.42
N ALA A 105 -7.16 -6.05 -7.50
CA ALA A 105 -5.78 -6.41 -7.84
C ALA A 105 -5.15 -7.35 -6.81
N ILE A 106 -5.20 -6.99 -5.52
CA ILE A 106 -4.57 -7.81 -4.47
C ILE A 106 -5.21 -9.19 -4.35
N TYR A 107 -6.54 -9.29 -4.55
CA TYR A 107 -7.22 -10.58 -4.61
C TYR A 107 -6.65 -11.49 -5.70
N ASN A 108 -6.41 -10.94 -6.89
CA ASN A 108 -5.84 -11.70 -8.01
C ASN A 108 -4.35 -12.02 -7.78
N PHE A 109 -3.58 -11.10 -7.21
CA PHE A 109 -2.17 -11.34 -6.88
C PHE A 109 -1.99 -12.46 -5.86
N MET A 110 -2.88 -12.57 -4.86
CA MET A 110 -2.89 -13.70 -3.91
C MET A 110 -3.10 -15.06 -4.60
N HIS A 111 -3.70 -15.09 -5.79
CA HIS A 111 -3.88 -16.31 -6.60
C HIS A 111 -2.86 -16.42 -7.75
N GLY A 112 -1.83 -15.57 -7.77
CA GLY A 112 -0.81 -15.53 -8.82
C GLY A 112 -1.30 -15.00 -10.17
N VAL A 113 -2.48 -14.37 -10.23
CA VAL A 113 -3.11 -13.93 -11.48
C VAL A 113 -2.70 -12.49 -11.80
N GLY A 114 -2.23 -12.28 -13.04
CA GLY A 114 -1.95 -10.95 -13.57
C GLY A 114 -0.72 -10.26 -12.97
N LEU A 115 0.20 -11.04 -12.40
CA LEU A 115 1.47 -10.53 -11.88
C LEU A 115 2.37 -10.03 -13.02
N GLU A 116 2.23 -10.55 -14.23
CA GLU A 116 2.96 -10.12 -15.43
C GLU A 116 2.39 -8.85 -16.08
N GLN A 117 1.20 -8.41 -15.65
CA GLN A 117 0.43 -7.34 -16.28
C GLN A 117 0.75 -5.97 -15.68
N ASP A 118 0.57 -4.93 -16.49
CA ASP A 118 0.63 -3.55 -16.02
C ASP A 118 -0.51 -3.27 -15.03
N VAL A 119 -0.17 -2.77 -13.84
CA VAL A 119 -1.14 -2.55 -12.74
C VAL A 119 -2.27 -1.60 -13.11
N ARG A 120 -2.10 -0.74 -14.12
CA ARG A 120 -3.15 0.18 -14.58
C ARG A 120 -4.39 -0.56 -15.07
N ARG A 121 -4.28 -1.82 -15.50
CA ARG A 121 -5.42 -2.63 -15.96
C ARG A 121 -6.44 -2.94 -14.86
N TRP A 122 -6.07 -2.76 -13.60
CA TRP A 122 -6.97 -2.96 -12.47
C TRP A 122 -7.89 -1.77 -12.20
N PHE A 123 -7.58 -0.60 -12.77
CA PHE A 123 -8.35 0.63 -12.58
C PHE A 123 -9.34 0.82 -13.75
N ASP A 124 -10.61 1.08 -13.41
CA ASP A 124 -11.67 1.36 -14.40
C ASP A 124 -11.65 2.83 -14.88
N VAL A 125 -10.74 3.65 -14.34
CA VAL A 125 -10.50 5.04 -14.72
C VAL A 125 -9.07 5.22 -15.25
N PRO A 126 -8.82 6.20 -16.13
CA PRO A 126 -7.46 6.52 -16.56
C PRO A 126 -6.57 6.89 -15.36
N VAL A 127 -5.44 6.21 -15.23
CA VAL A 127 -4.44 6.45 -14.18
C VAL A 127 -3.05 6.59 -14.82
N PRO A 128 -2.11 7.31 -14.17
CA PRO A 128 -0.76 7.46 -14.70
C PRO A 128 0.01 6.14 -14.73
N LYS A 129 1.12 6.10 -15.47
CA LYS A 129 2.04 4.96 -15.47
C LYS A 129 2.73 4.83 -14.12
N PRO A 130 2.98 3.60 -13.63
CA PRO A 130 3.87 3.41 -12.49
C PRO A 130 5.24 4.00 -12.77
N ARG A 131 5.79 4.71 -11.79
CA ARG A 131 7.18 5.21 -11.81
C ARG A 131 8.16 4.17 -11.27
N VAL A 132 7.65 3.18 -10.53
CA VAL A 132 8.43 2.08 -9.99
C VAL A 132 8.99 1.25 -11.15
N ALA A 133 10.31 1.05 -11.14
CA ALA A 133 10.98 0.25 -12.17
C ALA A 133 10.50 -1.22 -12.11
N ARG A 134 10.30 -1.84 -13.27
CA ARG A 134 9.74 -3.20 -13.42
C ARG A 134 10.39 -4.28 -12.54
N HIS A 135 11.70 -4.18 -12.32
CA HIS A 135 12.49 -5.15 -11.53
C HIS A 135 13.03 -4.54 -10.23
N PHE A 136 12.30 -3.58 -9.64
CA PHE A 136 12.78 -2.87 -8.46
C PHE A 136 13.02 -3.83 -7.28
N VAL A 137 12.01 -4.63 -6.90
CA VAL A 137 12.09 -5.54 -5.76
C VAL A 137 13.12 -6.64 -6.00
N GLU A 138 13.10 -7.26 -7.17
CA GLU A 138 14.07 -8.29 -7.57
C GLU A 138 15.51 -7.79 -7.41
N ARG A 139 15.86 -6.63 -7.98
CA ARG A 139 17.20 -6.05 -7.85
C ARG A 139 17.57 -5.74 -6.40
N ALA A 140 16.60 -5.28 -5.60
CA ALA A 140 16.82 -5.01 -4.19
C ALA A 140 17.15 -6.29 -3.40
N LEU A 141 16.63 -7.45 -3.83
CA LEU A 141 16.96 -8.77 -3.27
C LEU A 141 18.30 -9.29 -3.78
N SER A 142 18.60 -9.19 -5.09
CA SER A 142 19.85 -9.69 -5.68
C SER A 142 21.10 -8.98 -5.12
N GLY A 143 21.01 -7.69 -4.78
CA GLY A 143 22.10 -6.95 -4.14
C GLY A 143 22.44 -7.41 -2.72
N ALA A 144 21.80 -8.45 -2.18
CA ALA A 144 22.10 -9.05 -0.87
C ALA A 144 22.91 -10.37 -0.96
N GLY A 145 23.22 -10.84 -2.17
CA GLY A 145 23.91 -12.11 -2.41
C GLY A 145 25.43 -12.01 -2.53
N ALA A 146 26.14 -11.77 -1.43
CA ALA A 146 27.54 -12.18 -1.25
C ALA A 146 27.89 -12.24 0.25
N ALA A 147 27.31 -13.18 0.98
CA ALA A 147 27.95 -13.67 2.20
C ALA A 147 29.05 -14.67 1.78
N PRO A 148 30.31 -14.54 2.23
CA PRO A 148 31.34 -15.50 1.90
C PRO A 148 30.94 -16.87 2.46
N SER A 149 30.85 -17.86 1.58
CA SER A 149 30.72 -19.27 1.98
C SER A 149 31.91 -19.61 2.86
N SER A 150 31.70 -19.80 4.17
CA SER A 150 32.69 -20.40 5.03
C SER A 150 32.88 -21.84 4.57
N THR A 151 33.94 -22.08 3.81
CA THR A 151 34.47 -23.40 3.49
C THR A 151 34.55 -24.19 4.80
N ARG A 152 33.73 -25.24 4.92
CA ARG A 152 33.92 -26.27 5.94
C ARG A 152 35.33 -26.83 5.75
N ARG A 153 36.17 -26.68 6.77
CA ARG A 153 37.30 -27.59 7.03
C ARG A 153 36.80 -28.72 7.92
#